data_AF-D5UP76-F1
#
_entry.id   AF-D5UP76-F1
#
_cell.length_a   1.000
_cell.length_b   1.000
_cell.length_c   1.000
_cell.angle_alpha   90.00
_cell.angle_beta   90.00
_cell.angle_gamma   90.00
#
_symmetry.space_group_name_H-M   'P 1'
#
loop_
_entity.id
_entity.type
_entity.pdbx_description
1 polymer ?
#
loop_
_entity_poly.entity_id
_entity_poly.type
_entity_poly.pdbx_seq_one_letter_code
_entity_poly.pdbx_strand_id
1 'polypeptide(L)'
;MTSVRDPARMNGRIRVMLVSLLVVAAGAQLVRFVALCPQGFSGIRASHLGAALAYVVLAVTIAAGERWGYLAAAGYPPIGELLGDHWGMSLRDSPFLIAGIVVDLLIVLTALFLWRTTTAARRR
;
A
#
# COMPACT_ATOMS: atom_id res chain seq x y z
N MET A 1 28.98 23.69 -3.75
CA MET A 1 27.99 23.62 -4.84
C MET A 1 27.47 22.19 -4.94
N THR A 2 26.37 21.90 -4.26
CA THR A 2 25.78 20.55 -4.18
C THR A 2 25.05 20.24 -5.47
N SER A 3 25.51 19.19 -6.13
CA SER A 3 24.96 18.58 -7.34
C SER A 3 23.43 18.64 -7.42
N VAL A 4 22.97 19.18 -8.55
CA VAL A 4 21.58 19.13 -9.02
C VAL A 4 21.08 17.69 -8.89
N ARG A 5 20.06 17.53 -8.02
CA ARG A 5 19.40 16.27 -7.65
C ARG A 5 19.37 15.25 -8.81
N ASP A 6 20.16 14.18 -8.70
CA ASP A 6 20.04 13.01 -9.59
C ASP A 6 18.59 12.48 -9.54
N PRO A 7 17.79 12.63 -10.61
CA PRO A 7 16.39 12.19 -10.60
C PRO A 7 16.27 10.68 -10.38
N ALA A 8 17.29 9.91 -10.79
CA ALA A 8 17.39 8.48 -10.55
C ALA A 8 17.52 8.14 -9.04
N ARG A 9 18.35 8.88 -8.29
CA ARG A 9 18.52 8.68 -6.84
C ARG A 9 17.25 9.04 -6.07
N MET A 10 16.57 10.12 -6.48
CA MET A 10 15.31 10.54 -5.89
C MET A 10 14.21 9.50 -6.12
N ASN A 11 14.05 8.99 -7.34
CA ASN A 11 13.10 7.92 -7.65
C ASN A 11 13.40 6.64 -6.86
N GLY A 12 14.69 6.29 -6.67
CA GLY A 12 15.09 5.17 -5.84
C GLY A 12 14.65 5.31 -4.38
N ARG A 13 14.84 6.50 -3.77
CA ARG A 13 14.40 6.78 -2.39
C ARG A 13 12.89 6.73 -2.24
N ILE A 14 12.16 7.32 -3.19
CA ILE A 14 10.69 7.33 -3.17
C ILE A 14 10.14 5.90 -3.38
N ARG A 15 10.81 5.09 -4.21
CA ARG A 15 10.48 3.67 -4.35
C ARG A 15 10.65 2.90 -3.04
N VAL A 16 11.75 3.12 -2.32
CA VAL A 16 11.97 2.51 -1.00
C VAL A 16 10.88 2.97 -0.03
N MET A 17 10.54 4.26 -0.01
CA MET A 17 9.45 4.78 0.82
C MET A 17 8.12 4.10 0.52
N LEU A 18 7.76 3.93 -0.77
CA LEU A 18 6.55 3.22 -1.16
C LEU A 18 6.55 1.76 -0.70
N VAL A 19 7.67 1.05 -0.87
CA VAL A 19 7.83 -0.33 -0.39
C VAL A 19 7.65 -0.39 1.13
N SER A 20 8.25 0.54 1.88
CA SER A 20 8.09 0.61 3.33
C SER A 20 6.64 0.85 3.73
N LEU A 21 5.93 1.75 3.05
CA LEU A 21 4.50 1.99 3.30
C LEU A 21 3.65 0.74 3.05
N LEU A 22 3.91 0.01 1.97
CA LEU A 22 3.22 -1.25 1.65
C LEU A 22 3.49 -2.33 2.71
N VAL A 23 4.72 -2.42 3.22
CA VAL A 23 5.06 -3.34 4.32
C VAL A 23 4.33 -2.96 5.62
N VAL A 24 4.24 -1.65 5.93
CA VAL A 24 3.49 -1.17 7.09
C VAL A 24 1.99 -1.49 6.95
N ALA A 25 1.41 -1.29 5.77
CA ALA A 25 0.02 -1.65 5.49
C ALA A 25 -0.22 -3.15 5.63
N ALA A 26 0.68 -3.99 5.11
CA ALA A 26 0.62 -5.44 5.28
C ALA A 26 0.67 -5.84 6.76
N GLY A 27 1.58 -5.23 7.53
CA GLY A 27 1.70 -5.45 8.97
C GLY A 27 0.43 -5.06 9.73
N ALA A 28 -0.19 -3.93 9.39
CA ALA A 28 -1.45 -3.50 9.99
C ALA A 28 -2.59 -4.51 9.73
N GLN A 29 -2.67 -5.06 8.51
CA GLN A 29 -3.64 -6.10 8.18
C GLN A 29 -3.35 -7.42 8.92
N LEU A 30 -2.08 -7.78 9.10
CA LEU A 30 -1.69 -8.95 9.88
C LEU A 30 -2.03 -8.80 11.37
N VAL A 31 -1.81 -7.61 11.95
CA VAL A 31 -2.22 -7.30 13.32
C VAL A 31 -3.73 -7.44 13.47
N ARG A 32 -4.52 -6.93 12.50
CA ARG A 32 -5.98 -7.11 12.47
C ARG A 32 -6.39 -8.58 12.35
N PHE A 33 -5.70 -9.37 11.52
CA PHE A 33 -5.92 -10.82 11.40
C PHE A 33 -5.73 -11.57 12.73
N VAL A 34 -4.71 -11.20 13.50
CA VAL A 34 -4.39 -11.82 14.79
C VAL A 34 -5.30 -11.29 15.91
N ALA A 35 -5.53 -9.99 15.98
CA ALA A 35 -6.23 -9.32 17.08
C ALA A 35 -7.76 -9.46 17.03
N LEU A 36 -8.37 -9.51 15.84
CA LEU A 36 -9.84 -9.42 15.70
C LEU A 36 -10.56 -10.78 15.73
N CYS A 37 -9.86 -11.91 15.88
CA CYS A 37 -10.51 -13.23 15.86
C CYS A 37 -9.82 -14.27 16.76
N PRO A 38 -10.16 -14.33 18.06
CA PRO A 38 -9.77 -15.45 18.93
C PRO A 38 -10.51 -16.77 18.60
N GLN A 39 -11.63 -16.70 17.86
CA GLN A 39 -12.59 -17.80 17.68
C GLN A 39 -12.82 -18.06 16.18
N GLY A 40 -12.19 -19.10 15.62
CA GLY A 40 -12.49 -19.62 14.27
C GLY A 40 -12.00 -18.79 13.06
N PHE A 41 -12.07 -19.41 11.88
CA PHE A 41 -11.84 -18.77 10.57
C PHE A 41 -13.17 -18.15 10.10
N SER A 42 -13.35 -16.85 10.32
CA SER A 42 -14.44 -16.08 9.71
C SER A 42 -14.00 -15.50 8.36
N GLY A 43 -14.94 -15.16 7.48
CA GLY A 43 -14.65 -14.50 6.20
C GLY A 43 -13.89 -13.17 6.35
N ILE A 44 -14.10 -12.47 7.48
CA ILE A 44 -13.40 -11.23 7.85
C ILE A 44 -11.91 -11.51 8.15
N ARG A 45 -11.62 -12.65 8.76
CA ARG A 45 -10.23 -13.06 9.01
C ARG A 45 -9.49 -13.36 7.71
N ALA A 46 -10.15 -14.08 6.80
CA ALA A 46 -9.59 -14.39 5.49
C ALA A 46 -9.32 -13.13 4.65
N SER A 47 -10.18 -12.10 4.74
CA SER A 47 -9.98 -10.84 4.02
C SER A 47 -8.77 -10.05 4.53
N HIS A 48 -8.55 -9.96 5.85
CA HIS A 48 -7.36 -9.32 6.40
C HIS A 48 -6.06 -10.04 6.00
N LEU A 49 -6.06 -11.38 6.02
CA LEU A 49 -4.90 -12.16 5.56
C LEU A 49 -4.65 -11.96 4.06
N GLY A 50 -5.71 -12.03 3.24
CA GLY A 50 -5.62 -11.79 1.80
C GLY A 50 -5.12 -10.38 1.48
N ALA A 51 -5.57 -9.37 2.23
CA ALA A 51 -5.09 -8.00 2.08
C ALA A 51 -3.61 -7.87 2.45
N ALA A 52 -3.18 -8.45 3.58
CA ALA A 52 -1.77 -8.48 3.97
C ALA A 52 -0.90 -9.08 2.85
N LEU A 53 -1.32 -10.21 2.29
CA LEU A 53 -0.61 -10.86 1.19
C LEU A 53 -0.56 -9.99 -0.07
N ALA A 54 -1.66 -9.34 -0.43
CA ALA A 54 -1.71 -8.44 -1.59
C ALA A 54 -0.71 -7.28 -1.45
N TYR A 55 -0.66 -6.61 -0.28
CA TYR A 55 0.32 -5.56 -0.02
C TYR A 55 1.78 -6.08 -0.09
N VAL A 56 2.05 -7.29 0.38
CA VAL A 56 3.38 -7.92 0.26
C VAL A 56 3.74 -8.17 -1.20
N VAL A 57 2.82 -8.71 -2.00
CA VAL A 57 3.05 -8.94 -3.44
C VAL A 57 3.32 -7.62 -4.16
N LEU A 58 2.58 -6.55 -3.83
CA LEU A 58 2.83 -5.21 -4.35
C LEU A 58 4.21 -4.67 -3.94
N ALA A 59 4.62 -4.88 -2.69
CA ALA A 59 5.93 -4.48 -2.22
C ALA A 59 7.05 -5.20 -2.98
N VAL A 60 6.93 -6.52 -3.17
CA VAL A 60 7.91 -7.34 -3.91
C VAL A 60 7.99 -6.93 -5.38
N THR A 61 6.85 -6.76 -6.05
CA THR A 61 6.82 -6.35 -7.47
C THR A 61 7.48 -4.98 -7.67
N ILE A 62 7.14 -4.00 -6.83
CA ILE A 62 7.77 -2.67 -6.88
C ILE A 62 9.27 -2.75 -6.55
N ALA A 63 9.67 -3.56 -5.56
CA ALA A 63 11.08 -3.75 -5.21
C ALA A 63 11.88 -4.39 -6.36
N ALA A 64 11.28 -5.34 -7.08
CA ALA A 64 11.85 -5.94 -8.29
C ALA A 64 11.95 -4.95 -9.47
N GLY A 65 11.32 -3.78 -9.35
CA GLY A 65 11.33 -2.74 -10.39
C GLY A 65 10.18 -2.85 -11.38
N GLU A 66 9.19 -3.68 -11.11
CA GLU A 66 8.01 -3.86 -11.94
C GLU A 66 7.14 -2.60 -11.94
N ARG A 67 7.04 -1.97 -13.10
CA ARG A 67 6.40 -0.66 -13.22
C ARG A 67 4.89 -0.71 -13.03
N TRP A 68 4.24 -1.78 -13.49
CA TRP A 68 2.81 -1.99 -13.30
C TRP A 68 2.44 -2.11 -11.81
N GLY A 69 3.40 -2.49 -10.95
CA GLY A 69 3.24 -2.51 -9.51
C GLY A 69 2.85 -1.15 -8.93
N TYR A 70 3.30 -0.04 -9.52
CA TYR A 70 2.86 1.30 -9.09
C TYR A 70 1.38 1.56 -9.37
N LEU A 71 0.88 1.15 -10.55
CA LEU A 71 -0.55 1.29 -10.84
C LEU A 71 -1.39 0.39 -9.93
N ALA A 72 -0.94 -0.84 -9.72
CA ALA A 72 -1.61 -1.78 -8.83
C ALA A 72 -1.64 -1.25 -7.39
N ALA A 73 -0.54 -0.69 -6.89
CA ALA A 73 -0.47 -0.06 -5.57
C ALA A 73 -1.35 1.20 -5.44
N ALA A 74 -1.54 1.95 -6.53
CA ALA A 74 -2.45 3.10 -6.55
C ALA A 74 -3.93 2.69 -6.59
N GLY A 75 -4.25 1.56 -7.22
CA GLY A 75 -5.63 1.09 -7.35
C GLY A 75 -6.08 0.21 -6.19
N TYR A 76 -5.18 -0.54 -5.56
CA TYR A 76 -5.55 -1.56 -4.58
C TYR A 76 -6.24 -0.99 -3.32
N PRO A 77 -5.70 0.03 -2.64
CA PRO A 77 -6.37 0.60 -1.46
C PRO A 77 -7.81 1.10 -1.71
N PRO A 78 -8.10 1.94 -2.73
CA PRO A 78 -9.46 2.42 -2.95
C PRO A 78 -10.41 1.30 -3.39
N ILE A 79 -9.93 0.28 -4.13
CA ILE A 79 -10.75 -0.89 -4.45
C ILE A 79 -11.08 -1.68 -3.18
N GLY A 80 -10.09 -1.87 -2.31
CA GLY A 80 -10.26 -2.53 -1.01
C GLY A 80 -11.23 -1.77 -0.10
N GLU A 81 -11.19 -0.44 -0.11
CA GLU A 81 -12.09 0.41 0.67
C GLU A 81 -13.52 0.35 0.09
N LEU A 82 -13.70 0.46 -1.22
CA LEU A 82 -15.01 0.31 -1.88
C LEU A 82 -15.65 -1.08 -1.66
N LEU A 83 -14.85 -2.14 -1.71
CA LEU A 83 -15.31 -3.51 -1.46
C LEU A 83 -15.48 -3.82 0.04
N GLY A 84 -14.72 -3.12 0.89
CA GLY A 84 -14.66 -3.31 2.34
C GLY A 84 -15.68 -2.46 3.13
N ASP A 85 -16.21 -1.39 2.54
CA ASP A 85 -17.16 -0.47 3.20
C ASP A 85 -18.47 -1.18 3.63
N HIS A 86 -18.76 -2.34 3.05
CA HIS A 86 -19.89 -3.19 3.47
C HIS A 86 -19.65 -3.93 4.80
N TRP A 87 -18.40 -4.02 5.28
CA TRP A 87 -18.00 -4.83 6.44
C TRP A 87 -17.46 -4.02 7.63
N GLY A 88 -17.18 -2.72 7.44
CA GLY A 88 -16.49 -1.84 8.39
C GLY A 88 -17.34 -1.16 9.48
N MET A 89 -18.67 -1.34 9.49
CA MET A 89 -19.54 -0.66 10.47
C MET A 89 -19.27 -1.04 11.95
N SER A 90 -18.58 -2.15 12.21
CA SER A 90 -18.26 -2.64 13.56
C SER A 90 -17.01 -2.00 14.22
N LEU A 91 -16.12 -1.37 13.44
CA LEU A 91 -14.80 -0.88 13.92
C LEU A 91 -14.61 0.65 13.81
N ARG A 92 -15.72 1.38 13.65
CA ARG A 92 -15.78 2.80 13.27
C ARG A 92 -15.02 3.76 14.22
N ASP A 93 -14.80 3.35 15.47
CA ASP A 93 -14.20 4.22 16.51
C ASP A 93 -12.75 3.89 16.87
N SER A 94 -12.07 3.05 16.08
CA SER A 94 -10.67 2.70 16.36
C SER A 94 -9.68 3.72 15.74
N PRO A 95 -8.69 4.23 16.50
CA PRO A 95 -7.66 5.14 15.96
C PRO A 95 -6.81 4.48 14.86
N PHE A 96 -6.80 3.14 14.81
CA PHE A 96 -6.18 2.34 13.76
C PHE A 96 -6.85 2.50 12.39
N LEU A 97 -8.09 2.97 12.33
CA LEU A 97 -8.82 3.18 11.08
C LEU A 97 -8.33 4.46 10.37
N ILE A 98 -8.22 5.56 11.12
CA ILE A 98 -7.68 6.84 10.61
C ILE A 98 -6.24 6.66 10.14
N ALA A 99 -5.40 5.97 10.93
CA ALA A 99 -4.02 5.68 10.54
C ALA A 99 -3.96 4.84 9.25
N GLY A 100 -4.87 3.88 9.08
CA GLY A 100 -4.99 3.09 7.85
C GLY A 100 -5.28 3.95 6.62
N ILE A 101 -6.31 4.81 6.70
CA ILE A 101 -6.68 5.74 5.61
C ILE A 101 -5.51 6.64 5.22
N VAL A 102 -4.80 7.19 6.20
CA VAL A 102 -3.63 8.04 5.94
C VAL A 102 -2.52 7.27 5.23
N VAL A 103 -2.21 6.04 5.67
CA VAL A 103 -1.21 5.19 5.02
C VAL A 103 -1.63 4.84 3.59
N ASP A 104 -2.89 4.47 3.38
CA ASP A 104 -3.42 4.14 2.06
C ASP A 104 -3.37 5.35 1.11
N LEU A 105 -3.74 6.54 1.59
CA LEU A 105 -3.64 7.77 0.81
C LEU A 105 -2.17 8.07 0.42
N LEU A 106 -1.23 7.88 1.34
CA LEU A 106 0.19 8.05 1.06
C LEU A 106 0.70 7.03 0.04
N ILE A 107 0.26 5.76 0.11
CA ILE A 107 0.57 4.73 -0.89
C ILE A 107 0.09 5.18 -2.26
N VAL A 108 -1.17 5.60 -2.38
CA VAL A 108 -1.77 6.02 -3.65
C VAL A 108 -1.03 7.20 -4.25
N LEU A 109 -0.80 8.27 -3.49
CA LEU A 109 -0.11 9.46 -3.97
C LEU A 109 1.33 9.16 -4.40
N THR A 110 2.06 8.38 -3.59
CA THR A 110 3.45 8.02 -3.88
C THR A 110 3.56 7.12 -5.11
N ALA A 111 2.64 6.17 -5.26
CA ALA A 111 2.60 5.26 -6.39
C ALA A 111 2.23 5.98 -7.70
N LEU A 112 1.25 6.89 -7.69
CA LEU A 112 0.91 7.71 -8.86
C LEU A 112 2.06 8.64 -9.27
N PHE A 113 2.75 9.24 -8.29
CA PHE A 113 3.93 10.05 -8.54
C PHE A 113 5.02 9.23 -9.25
N LEU A 114 5.40 8.07 -8.71
CA LEU A 114 6.40 7.19 -9.30
C LEU A 114 5.98 6.66 -10.68
N TRP A 115 4.70 6.32 -10.87
CA TRP A 115 4.19 5.93 -12.17
C TRP A 115 4.40 7.02 -13.21
N ARG A 116 4.00 8.27 -12.89
CA ARG A 116 4.15 9.44 -13.76
C ARG A 116 5.60 9.70 -14.12
N THR A 117 6.50 9.78 -13.13
CA THR A 117 7.92 10.12 -13.37
C THR A 117 8.64 9.02 -14.17
N THR A 118 8.32 7.75 -13.93
CA THR A 118 8.88 6.64 -14.71
C THR A 118 8.35 6.59 -16.15
N THR A 119 7.12 7.03 -16.43
CA THR A 119 6.64 7.18 -17.83
C THR A 119 7.37 8.28 -18.57
N ALA A 120 7.54 9.43 -17.91
CA ALA A 120 8.14 10.61 -18.51
C ALA A 120 9.60 10.37 -18.89
N ALA A 121 10.34 9.62 -18.06
CA ALA A 121 11.72 9.24 -18.32
C ALA A 121 11.91 8.32 -19.55
N ARG A 122 10.88 7.58 -19.96
CA ARG A 122 10.94 6.64 -21.10
C ARG A 122 10.61 7.27 -22.46
N ARG A 123 10.09 8.50 -22.46
CA ARG A 123 9.72 9.25 -23.66
C ARG A 123 10.83 10.22 -24.13
N ARG A 124 11.90 10.36 -23.36
CA ARG A 124 13.10 11.11 -23.71
C ARG A 124 14.19 10.13 -24.12
#